data_AF-A0A078AQI5-F1
#
_entry.id   AF-A0A078AQI5-F1
#
_cell.length_a   1.000
_cell.length_b   1.000
_cell.length_c   1.000
_cell.angle_alpha   90.00
_cell.angle_beta   90.00
_cell.angle_gamma   90.00
#
_symmetry.space_group_name_H-M   'P 1'
#
loop_
_entity.id
_entity.type
_entity.pdbx_description
1 polymer ?
#
loop_
_entity_poly.entity_id
_entity_poly.type
_entity_poly.pdbx_seq_one_letter_code
_entity_poly.pdbx_strand_id
1 'polypeptide(L)'
;MNKPQRKVSIDLNIRSATLKVEEPMEILIVWKRGTKKIDTRSRIIDQSRPQAVFNEKFQMKTALDYDTLRRTFIKKKSDLQVWKKDMSVMLGSADFDLSKYANDERAQDDRLPLKNCTIDSSAYIEIYIKAKVLDAVPQTPSMKTTGMQLTSMPTIEERDSEADVREELERKEKEYRRNIERLEDMLDDLRRKGEEQASQQEMMNQTVIGYEPGDILEMREKEMLQLEQELMELDQQNQNFQVKSEILRSIDQAYGLESNDVNYTVEQVQKYLEKYQEMSKQAQNDLFKNQDILEHLYSFDRFDYQTL
;
A
#
# COMPACT_ATOMS: atom_id res chain seq x y z
N MET A 1 6.74 -22.66 -16.38
CA MET A 1 5.68 -23.00 -17.34
C MET A 1 4.59 -21.94 -17.25
N ASN A 2 4.16 -21.35 -18.38
CA ASN A 2 3.05 -20.41 -18.38
C ASN A 2 1.75 -21.15 -18.09
N LYS A 3 1.04 -20.75 -17.03
CA LYS A 3 -0.27 -21.31 -16.70
C LYS A 3 -1.28 -20.81 -17.75
N PRO A 4 -2.28 -21.63 -18.14
CA PRO A 4 -3.30 -21.18 -19.06
C PRO A 4 -4.09 -20.02 -18.43
N GLN A 5 -4.42 -19.02 -19.24
CA GLN A 5 -5.16 -17.84 -18.81
C GLN A 5 -6.54 -17.83 -19.44
N ARG A 6 -7.54 -17.41 -18.66
CA ARG A 6 -8.91 -17.22 -19.14
C ARG A 6 -9.36 -15.78 -18.97
N LYS A 7 -10.12 -15.28 -19.93
CA LYS A 7 -10.65 -13.91 -19.88
C LYS A 7 -11.90 -13.86 -19.01
N VAL A 8 -11.95 -12.88 -18.11
CA VAL A 8 -13.06 -12.67 -17.18
C VAL A 8 -13.46 -11.19 -17.24
N SER A 9 -14.76 -10.93 -17.28
CA SER A 9 -15.35 -9.61 -17.05
C SER A 9 -15.73 -9.49 -15.59
N ILE A 10 -15.33 -8.40 -14.94
CA ILE A 10 -15.64 -8.08 -13.56
C ILE A 10 -16.47 -6.80 -13.56
N ASP A 11 -17.66 -6.87 -12.97
CA ASP A 11 -18.50 -5.73 -12.63
C ASP A 11 -18.44 -5.56 -11.10
N LEU A 12 -17.71 -4.56 -10.62
CA LEU A 12 -17.57 -4.22 -9.21
C LEU A 12 -18.39 -2.98 -8.89
N ASN A 13 -19.23 -3.02 -7.88
CA ASN A 13 -19.92 -1.87 -7.32
C ASN A 13 -19.48 -1.66 -5.88
N ILE A 14 -18.78 -0.57 -5.62
CA ILE A 14 -18.36 -0.17 -4.29
C ILE A 14 -19.54 0.59 -3.66
N ARG A 15 -20.25 -0.06 -2.72
CA ARG A 15 -21.47 0.50 -2.12
C ARG A 15 -21.14 1.49 -1.02
N SER A 16 -20.42 1.05 0.00
CA SER A 16 -20.13 1.88 1.17
C SER A 16 -18.81 1.49 1.86
N ALA A 17 -18.26 2.40 2.66
CA ALA A 17 -17.24 2.10 3.66
C ALA A 17 -17.77 2.46 5.04
N THR A 18 -17.56 1.60 6.02
CA THR A 18 -17.91 1.86 7.42
C THR A 18 -16.64 1.96 8.26
N LEU A 19 -16.47 3.09 8.95
CA LEU A 19 -15.31 3.41 9.77
C LEU A 19 -15.74 4.41 10.86
N LYS A 20 -15.50 4.11 12.13
CA LYS A 20 -15.70 5.07 13.23
C LYS A 20 -14.52 6.04 13.26
N VAL A 21 -14.79 7.34 13.11
CA VAL A 21 -13.77 8.40 13.12
C VAL A 21 -14.04 9.39 14.25
N GLU A 22 -12.97 9.93 14.85
CA GLU A 22 -13.10 10.97 15.88
C GLU A 22 -13.39 12.35 15.27
N GLU A 23 -12.75 12.68 14.16
CA GLU A 23 -12.93 13.96 13.46
C GLU A 23 -13.54 13.73 12.06
N PRO A 24 -14.42 14.64 11.59
CA PRO A 24 -14.93 14.59 10.23
C PRO A 24 -13.78 14.60 9.21
N MET A 25 -13.78 13.63 8.30
CA MET A 25 -12.74 13.54 7.27
C MET A 25 -13.31 13.14 5.91
N GLU A 26 -12.66 13.60 4.83
CA GLU A 26 -12.97 13.13 3.48
C GLU A 26 -12.11 11.92 3.13
N ILE A 27 -12.76 10.84 2.72
CA ILE A 27 -12.14 9.58 2.33
C ILE A 27 -12.48 9.20 0.89
N LEU A 28 -11.63 8.41 0.27
CA LEU A 28 -11.88 7.76 -1.03
C LEU A 28 -11.41 6.31 -0.97
N ILE A 29 -11.93 5.47 -1.87
CA ILE A 29 -11.48 4.09 -2.03
C ILE A 29 -10.65 3.98 -3.31
N VAL A 30 -9.47 3.40 -3.19
CA VAL A 30 -8.57 3.07 -4.30
C VAL A 30 -8.62 1.56 -4.53
N TRP A 31 -9.04 1.16 -5.73
CA TRP A 31 -8.91 -0.20 -6.20
C TRP A 31 -7.57 -0.38 -6.92
N LYS A 32 -6.66 -1.15 -6.29
CA LYS A 32 -5.33 -1.43 -6.83
C LYS A 32 -5.23 -2.86 -7.36
N ARG A 33 -4.66 -2.99 -8.56
CA ARG A 33 -4.32 -4.28 -9.17
C ARG A 33 -3.01 -4.15 -9.97
N GLY A 34 -1.91 -4.64 -9.39
CA GLY A 34 -0.57 -4.45 -9.96
C GLY A 34 -0.23 -2.97 -10.04
N THR A 35 0.08 -2.49 -11.26
CA THR A 35 0.38 -1.07 -11.54
C THR A 35 -0.86 -0.23 -11.82
N LYS A 36 -2.02 -0.85 -12.06
CA LYS A 36 -3.27 -0.14 -12.35
C LYS A 36 -3.98 0.21 -11.04
N LYS A 37 -4.48 1.45 -10.97
CA LYS A 37 -5.32 1.96 -9.88
C LYS A 37 -6.55 2.64 -10.46
N ILE A 38 -7.66 2.56 -9.74
CA ILE A 38 -8.92 3.22 -10.04
C ILE A 38 -9.47 3.76 -8.72
N ASP A 39 -9.86 5.03 -8.70
CA ASP A 39 -10.22 5.74 -7.48
C ASP A 39 -11.72 6.09 -7.52
N THR A 40 -12.41 6.04 -6.38
CA THR A 40 -13.77 6.57 -6.23
C THR A 40 -13.77 8.08 -6.05
N ARG A 41 -14.95 8.72 -6.10
CA ARG A 41 -15.11 10.10 -5.60
C ARG A 41 -14.90 10.12 -4.09
N SER A 42 -14.52 11.30 -3.55
CA SER A 42 -14.42 11.49 -2.11
C SER A 42 -15.80 11.56 -1.45
N ARG A 43 -15.87 11.08 -0.20
CA ARG A 43 -17.04 11.12 0.67
C ARG A 43 -16.62 11.54 2.07
N ILE A 44 -17.45 12.34 2.72
CA ILE A 44 -17.24 12.75 4.12
C ILE A 44 -17.75 11.63 5.02
N ILE A 45 -16.98 11.34 6.06
CA ILE A 45 -17.33 10.47 7.16
C ILE A 45 -17.14 11.23 8.48
N ASP A 46 -18.06 11.08 9.42
CA ASP A 46 -18.07 11.81 10.70
C ASP A 46 -18.58 10.89 11.84
N GLN A 47 -18.48 11.32 13.10
CA GLN A 47 -18.95 10.53 14.25
C GLN A 47 -20.45 10.19 14.18
N SER A 48 -21.27 11.09 13.62
CA SER A 48 -22.72 10.90 13.49
C SER A 48 -23.11 9.95 12.35
N ARG A 49 -22.23 9.85 11.34
CA ARG A 49 -22.38 9.06 10.12
C ARG A 49 -21.09 8.30 9.87
N PRO A 50 -20.86 7.16 10.56
CA PRO A 50 -19.68 6.33 10.38
C PRO A 50 -19.70 5.52 9.08
N GLN A 51 -20.62 5.83 8.16
CA GLN A 51 -20.77 5.15 6.88
C GLN A 51 -20.71 6.16 5.73
N ALA A 52 -19.71 6.00 4.86
CA ALA A 52 -19.58 6.75 3.62
C ALA A 52 -20.18 5.94 2.46
N VAL A 53 -21.19 6.49 1.78
CA VAL A 53 -21.88 5.82 0.66
C VAL A 53 -21.31 6.30 -0.68
N PHE A 54 -20.80 5.37 -1.47
CA PHE A 54 -20.19 5.63 -2.78
C PHE A 54 -21.15 5.28 -3.93
N ASN A 55 -21.63 4.03 -3.96
CA ASN A 55 -22.44 3.45 -5.05
C ASN A 55 -21.83 3.64 -6.44
N GLU A 56 -20.52 3.42 -6.54
CA GLU A 56 -19.76 3.59 -7.78
C GLU A 56 -19.49 2.24 -8.46
N LYS A 57 -19.80 2.16 -9.76
CA LYS A 57 -19.66 0.95 -10.57
C LYS A 57 -18.40 1.03 -11.43
N PHE A 58 -17.63 -0.04 -11.42
CA PHE A 58 -16.41 -0.24 -12.18
C PHE A 58 -16.54 -1.52 -12.99
N GLN A 59 -16.23 -1.43 -14.28
CA GLN A 59 -16.21 -2.58 -15.18
C GLN A 59 -14.79 -2.82 -15.69
N MET A 60 -14.37 -4.08 -15.69
CA MET A 60 -13.01 -4.43 -16.09
C MET A 60 -12.96 -5.80 -16.75
N LYS A 61 -12.25 -5.89 -17.87
CA LYS A 61 -11.86 -7.17 -18.48
C LYS A 61 -10.45 -7.52 -18.04
N THR A 62 -10.23 -8.77 -17.62
CA THR A 62 -8.95 -9.25 -17.12
C THR A 62 -8.67 -10.68 -17.55
N ALA A 63 -7.40 -11.03 -17.68
CA ALA A 63 -6.96 -12.42 -17.74
C ALA A 63 -6.59 -12.89 -16.33
N LEU A 64 -7.16 -14.03 -15.92
CA LEU A 64 -6.83 -14.73 -14.68
C LEU A 64 -6.18 -16.07 -15.01
N ASP A 65 -5.18 -16.46 -14.22
CA ASP A 65 -4.57 -17.78 -14.37
C ASP A 65 -5.57 -18.85 -13.92
N TYR A 66 -5.70 -19.89 -14.71
CA TYR A 66 -6.67 -20.96 -14.51
C TYR A 66 -5.95 -22.28 -14.26
N ASP A 67 -6.28 -22.94 -13.15
CA ASP A 67 -5.81 -24.29 -12.86
C ASP A 67 -6.69 -25.29 -13.60
N THR A 68 -6.15 -25.91 -14.65
CA THR A 68 -6.88 -26.89 -15.46
C THR A 68 -7.20 -28.17 -14.71
N LEU A 69 -6.38 -28.56 -13.73
CA LEU A 69 -6.58 -29.77 -12.93
C LEU A 69 -7.68 -29.56 -11.91
N ARG A 70 -7.65 -28.41 -11.21
CA ARG A 70 -8.66 -28.08 -10.18
C ARG A 70 -9.93 -27.44 -10.74
N ARG A 71 -9.88 -27.01 -12.00
CA ARG A 71 -10.95 -26.25 -12.68
C ARG A 71 -11.33 -24.98 -11.92
N THR A 72 -10.34 -24.30 -11.36
CA THR A 72 -10.52 -23.08 -10.57
C THR A 72 -9.54 -22.01 -10.98
N PHE A 73 -9.96 -20.75 -10.89
CA PHE A 73 -9.08 -19.61 -10.99
C PHE A 73 -8.11 -19.56 -9.81
N ILE A 74 -6.86 -19.19 -10.10
CA ILE A 74 -5.80 -19.03 -9.11
C ILE A 74 -5.89 -17.63 -8.51
N LYS A 75 -5.68 -17.52 -7.20
CA LYS A 75 -5.65 -16.25 -6.46
C LYS A 75 -4.77 -15.23 -7.18
N LYS A 76 -5.36 -14.08 -7.50
CA LYS A 76 -4.65 -12.93 -8.07
C LYS A 76 -4.87 -11.75 -7.15
N LYS A 77 -3.75 -11.21 -6.64
CA LYS A 77 -3.77 -10.11 -5.68
C LYS A 77 -4.45 -8.88 -6.28
N SER A 78 -5.49 -8.41 -5.61
CA SER A 78 -6.10 -7.10 -5.81
C SER A 78 -6.49 -6.58 -4.43
N ASP A 79 -6.33 -5.28 -4.21
CA ASP A 79 -6.58 -4.68 -2.91
C ASP A 79 -7.55 -3.51 -3.08
N LEU A 80 -8.47 -3.35 -2.12
CA LEU A 80 -9.25 -2.13 -1.95
C LEU A 80 -8.67 -1.37 -0.76
N GLN A 81 -8.28 -0.13 -0.96
CA GLN A 81 -7.62 0.68 0.06
C GLN A 81 -8.46 1.91 0.37
N VAL A 82 -8.62 2.22 1.65
CA VAL A 82 -9.28 3.47 2.08
C VAL A 82 -8.19 4.50 2.35
N TRP A 83 -8.31 5.66 1.71
CA TRP A 83 -7.37 6.76 1.83
C TRP A 83 -8.08 8.03 2.27
N LYS A 84 -7.36 8.92 2.96
CA LYS A 84 -7.76 10.32 3.04
C LYS A 84 -7.75 10.93 1.63
N LYS A 85 -8.61 11.92 1.38
CA LYS A 85 -8.78 12.55 0.05
C LYS A 85 -7.49 13.07 -0.58
N ASP A 86 -6.59 13.61 0.23
CA ASP A 86 -5.29 14.11 -0.18
C ASP A 86 -4.29 12.99 -0.52
N MET A 87 -4.69 11.72 -0.37
CA MET A 87 -3.84 10.54 -0.48
C MET A 87 -2.61 10.58 0.43
N SER A 88 -2.63 11.38 1.50
CA SER A 88 -1.49 11.50 2.42
C SER A 88 -1.36 10.28 3.31
N VAL A 89 -2.50 9.71 3.74
CA VAL A 89 -2.55 8.61 4.71
C VAL A 89 -3.51 7.53 4.24
N MET A 90 -3.02 6.29 4.21
CA MET A 90 -3.84 5.09 4.05
C MET A 90 -4.46 4.72 5.40
N LEU A 91 -5.80 4.66 5.44
CA LEU A 91 -6.56 4.34 6.65
C LEU A 91 -6.71 2.83 6.87
N GLY A 92 -6.64 2.03 5.80
CA GLY A 92 -6.74 0.58 5.87
C GLY A 92 -6.83 -0.07 4.50
N SER A 93 -6.69 -1.40 4.45
CA SER A 93 -6.73 -2.17 3.21
C SER A 93 -7.53 -3.47 3.34
N ALA A 94 -8.36 -3.78 2.36
CA ALA A 94 -9.12 -5.01 2.26
C ALA A 94 -8.54 -5.91 1.16
N ASP A 95 -8.39 -7.21 1.47
CA ASP A 95 -8.00 -8.24 0.50
C ASP A 95 -9.18 -8.49 -0.43
N PHE A 96 -8.98 -8.27 -1.73
CA PHE A 96 -10.02 -8.36 -2.76
C PHE A 96 -9.61 -9.40 -3.82
N ASP A 97 -9.88 -10.67 -3.53
CA ASP A 97 -9.46 -11.78 -4.40
C ASP A 97 -10.42 -11.96 -5.58
N LEU A 98 -10.01 -11.51 -6.77
CA LEU A 98 -10.78 -11.67 -8.01
C LEU A 98 -11.05 -13.14 -8.38
N SER A 99 -10.19 -14.07 -7.95
CA SER A 99 -10.37 -15.48 -8.25
C SER A 99 -11.55 -16.09 -7.48
N LYS A 100 -11.80 -15.62 -6.25
CA LYS A 100 -12.96 -16.02 -5.43
C LYS A 100 -14.25 -15.79 -6.20
N TYR A 101 -14.39 -14.61 -6.78
CA TYR A 101 -15.58 -14.21 -7.52
C TYR A 101 -15.61 -14.78 -8.94
N ALA A 102 -14.47 -14.97 -9.61
CA ALA A 102 -14.45 -15.61 -10.91
C ALA A 102 -14.84 -17.10 -10.89
N ASN A 103 -14.69 -17.76 -9.74
CA ASN A 103 -15.11 -19.16 -9.52
C ASN A 103 -16.63 -19.30 -9.26
N ASP A 104 -17.35 -18.20 -9.00
CA ASP A 104 -18.81 -18.20 -8.83
C ASP A 104 -19.43 -17.05 -9.63
N GLU A 105 -20.07 -17.39 -10.75
CA GLU A 105 -20.67 -16.41 -11.67
C GLU A 105 -21.88 -15.67 -11.10
N ARG A 106 -22.37 -16.08 -9.92
CA ARG A 106 -23.46 -15.38 -9.24
C ARG A 106 -23.01 -13.99 -8.80
N ALA A 107 -23.95 -13.07 -8.81
CA ALA A 107 -23.73 -11.78 -8.17
C ALA A 107 -23.68 -11.98 -6.65
N GLN A 108 -22.68 -11.39 -6.01
CA GLN A 108 -22.44 -11.52 -4.57
C GLN A 108 -22.38 -10.14 -3.93
N ASP A 109 -22.97 -10.04 -2.73
CA ASP A 109 -22.73 -8.96 -1.79
C ASP A 109 -21.69 -9.43 -0.76
N ASP A 110 -20.65 -8.63 -0.53
CA ASP A 110 -19.55 -9.00 0.36
C ASP A 110 -19.16 -7.83 1.27
N ARG A 111 -18.70 -8.18 2.48
CA ARG A 111 -18.21 -7.24 3.51
C ARG A 111 -16.75 -7.55 3.76
N LEU A 112 -15.89 -6.67 3.25
CA LEU A 112 -14.45 -6.87 3.30
C LEU A 112 -13.86 -6.09 4.48
N PRO A 113 -13.40 -6.77 5.55
CA PRO A 113 -12.82 -6.11 6.70
C PRO A 113 -11.51 -5.41 6.33
N LEU A 114 -11.30 -4.22 6.89
CA LEU A 114 -10.07 -3.47 6.70
C LEU A 114 -8.97 -4.02 7.61
N LYS A 115 -7.87 -4.43 6.99
CA LYS A 115 -6.60 -4.74 7.64
C LYS A 115 -5.80 -3.46 7.85
N ASN A 116 -4.99 -3.44 8.90
CA ASN A 116 -4.12 -2.33 9.26
C ASN A 116 -4.87 -1.01 9.48
N CYS A 117 -6.15 -1.08 9.89
CA CYS A 117 -6.89 0.10 10.29
C CYS A 117 -6.62 0.40 11.76
N THR A 118 -5.90 1.49 12.02
CA THR A 118 -5.54 1.90 13.39
C THR A 118 -6.67 2.63 14.11
N ILE A 119 -7.61 3.20 13.35
CA ILE A 119 -8.72 4.02 13.88
C ILE A 119 -9.86 3.13 14.38
N ASP A 120 -10.22 2.09 13.63
CA ASP A 120 -11.34 1.21 13.97
C ASP A 120 -11.07 -0.22 13.49
N SER A 121 -10.95 -1.15 14.45
CA SER A 121 -10.73 -2.57 14.19
C SER A 121 -11.94 -3.29 13.58
N SER A 122 -13.12 -2.68 13.66
CA SER A 122 -14.38 -3.20 13.09
C SER A 122 -14.70 -2.62 11.71
N ALA A 123 -13.79 -1.86 11.11
CA ALA A 123 -14.03 -1.19 9.83
C ALA A 123 -14.07 -2.16 8.64
N TYR A 124 -14.92 -1.87 7.66
CA TYR A 124 -15.09 -2.70 6.46
C TYR A 124 -15.57 -1.92 5.23
N ILE A 125 -15.40 -2.51 4.04
CA ILE A 125 -15.95 -2.03 2.76
C ILE A 125 -17.07 -2.98 2.33
N GLU A 126 -18.23 -2.43 1.97
CA GLU A 126 -19.33 -3.17 1.35
C GLU A 126 -19.25 -3.08 -0.17
N ILE A 127 -19.24 -4.24 -0.81
CA ILE A 127 -19.21 -4.36 -2.27
C ILE A 127 -20.34 -5.23 -2.77
N TYR A 128 -20.73 -4.98 -4.02
CA TYR A 128 -21.49 -5.90 -4.85
C TYR A 128 -20.64 -6.23 -6.06
N ILE A 129 -20.44 -7.51 -6.35
CA ILE A 129 -19.59 -7.94 -7.47
C ILE A 129 -20.25 -9.03 -8.29
N LYS A 130 -20.06 -8.96 -9.60
CA LYS A 130 -20.42 -10.00 -10.55
C LYS A 130 -19.23 -10.28 -11.47
N ALA A 131 -18.86 -11.55 -11.61
CA ALA A 131 -17.84 -11.99 -12.53
C ALA A 131 -18.46 -12.87 -13.63
N LYS A 132 -17.97 -12.74 -14.86
CA LYS A 132 -18.39 -13.56 -15.99
C LYS A 132 -17.17 -14.01 -16.78
N VAL A 133 -17.00 -15.31 -16.95
CA VAL A 133 -15.96 -15.85 -17.84
C VAL A 133 -16.35 -15.55 -19.29
N LEU A 134 -15.44 -14.93 -20.03
CA LEU A 134 -15.67 -14.49 -21.42
C LEU A 134 -15.27 -15.55 -22.45
N ASP A 135 -14.67 -16.65 -22.00
CA ASP A 135 -14.25 -17.74 -22.88
C ASP A 135 -15.46 -18.60 -23.25
N ALA A 136 -16.05 -18.26 -24.39
CA ALA A 136 -16.72 -19.22 -25.22
C ALA A 136 -15.75 -20.38 -25.51
N VAL A 137 -16.18 -21.58 -25.18
CA VAL A 137 -15.68 -22.82 -25.79
C VAL A 137 -15.54 -22.55 -27.31
N PRO A 138 -14.43 -22.91 -27.97
CA PRO A 138 -14.46 -23.06 -29.42
C PRO A 138 -15.54 -24.11 -29.67
N GLN A 139 -16.71 -23.69 -30.18
CA GLN A 139 -17.73 -24.60 -30.65
C GLN A 139 -17.00 -25.67 -31.46
N THR A 140 -17.06 -26.91 -30.98
CA THR A 140 -16.84 -28.05 -31.85
C THR A 140 -17.65 -27.79 -33.13
N PRO A 141 -17.09 -28.03 -34.33
CA PRO A 141 -17.81 -27.80 -35.57
C PRO A 141 -19.02 -28.74 -35.60
N SER A 142 -20.15 -28.25 -35.12
CA SER A 142 -21.45 -28.91 -35.24
C SER A 142 -21.75 -28.98 -36.72
N MET A 143 -22.00 -30.19 -37.20
CA MET A 143 -22.24 -30.47 -38.60
C MET A 143 -23.38 -29.58 -39.12
N LYS A 144 -23.12 -29.01 -40.29
CA LYS A 144 -24.09 -28.31 -41.14
C LYS A 144 -25.41 -29.08 -41.16
N THR A 145 -26.46 -28.48 -40.61
CA THR A 145 -27.83 -28.84 -41.00
C THR A 145 -28.44 -27.61 -41.64
N THR A 146 -28.54 -27.67 -42.95
CA THR A 146 -29.20 -26.70 -43.83
C THR A 146 -30.70 -26.75 -43.58
N GLY A 147 -31.34 -25.61 -43.27
CA GLY A 147 -32.80 -25.54 -43.14
C GLY A 147 -33.30 -24.14 -42.76
N MET A 148 -33.91 -23.47 -43.74
CA MET A 148 -34.46 -22.12 -43.77
C MET A 148 -35.44 -21.77 -42.61
N GLN A 149 -35.46 -20.50 -42.15
CA GLN A 149 -36.49 -19.49 -42.50
C GLN A 149 -36.35 -18.18 -41.70
N LEU A 150 -36.67 -17.07 -42.38
CA LEU A 150 -36.74 -15.69 -41.88
C LEU A 150 -37.92 -15.48 -40.91
N THR A 151 -37.79 -14.52 -39.99
CA THR A 151 -38.77 -13.41 -39.79
C THR A 151 -38.26 -12.33 -38.81
N SER A 152 -38.32 -11.09 -39.31
CA SER A 152 -38.58 -9.78 -38.66
C SER A 152 -37.79 -9.26 -37.43
N MET A 153 -37.23 -8.05 -37.67
CA MET A 153 -36.77 -6.93 -36.82
C MET A 153 -37.46 -6.70 -35.44
N PRO A 154 -36.77 -5.98 -34.52
CA PRO A 154 -36.92 -4.52 -34.41
C PRO A 154 -35.60 -3.72 -34.30
N THR A 155 -35.55 -2.60 -35.02
CA THR A 155 -34.60 -1.48 -34.91
C THR A 155 -34.83 -0.72 -33.60
N ILE A 156 -33.79 -0.53 -32.78
CA ILE A 156 -33.81 0.32 -31.59
C ILE A 156 -32.59 1.26 -31.62
N GLU A 157 -32.88 2.51 -31.95
CA GLU A 157 -32.28 3.78 -31.51
C GLU A 157 -30.79 3.81 -31.08
N GLU A 158 -29.90 4.11 -32.04
CA GLU A 158 -28.49 4.50 -31.84
C GLU A 158 -28.28 6.03 -31.87
N ARG A 159 -29.16 6.83 -31.24
CA ARG A 159 -29.03 8.31 -31.28
C ARG A 159 -28.65 9.01 -29.98
N ASP A 160 -28.63 8.31 -28.84
CA ASP A 160 -28.29 8.95 -27.55
C ASP A 160 -26.84 8.71 -27.09
N SER A 161 -26.07 7.88 -27.78
CA SER A 161 -24.69 7.54 -27.40
C SER A 161 -23.62 8.49 -27.95
N GLU A 162 -23.93 9.31 -28.96
CA GLU A 162 -22.93 10.18 -29.60
C GLU A 162 -22.69 11.48 -28.80
N ALA A 163 -23.71 11.98 -28.10
CA ALA A 163 -23.60 13.15 -27.23
C ALA A 163 -22.78 12.87 -25.96
N ASP A 164 -23.04 11.72 -25.32
CA ASP A 164 -22.32 11.30 -24.11
C ASP A 164 -20.84 11.00 -24.40
N VAL A 165 -20.53 10.38 -25.54
CA VAL A 165 -19.15 10.12 -25.96
C VAL A 165 -18.40 11.42 -26.23
N ARG A 166 -19.08 12.44 -26.80
CA ARG A 166 -18.49 13.74 -27.10
C ARG A 166 -18.20 14.53 -25.82
N GLU A 167 -19.11 14.51 -24.85
CA GLU A 167 -18.90 15.17 -23.55
C GLU A 167 -17.76 14.51 -22.75
N GLU A 168 -17.65 13.17 -22.79
CA GLU A 168 -16.54 12.48 -22.12
C GLU A 168 -15.17 12.75 -22.78
N LEU A 169 -15.15 12.91 -24.11
CA LEU A 169 -13.96 13.32 -24.86
C LEU A 169 -13.51 14.74 -24.49
N GLU A 170 -14.45 15.69 -24.41
CA GLU A 170 -14.18 17.07 -24.02
C GLU A 170 -13.68 17.16 -22.56
N ARG A 171 -14.26 16.35 -21.68
CA ARG A 171 -13.80 16.24 -20.29
C ARG A 171 -12.37 15.71 -20.20
N LYS A 172 -12.02 14.69 -20.98
CA LYS A 172 -10.65 14.16 -21.04
C LYS A 172 -9.67 15.16 -21.64
N GLU A 173 -10.05 15.87 -22.70
CA GLU A 173 -9.21 16.91 -23.29
C GLU A 173 -8.87 18.00 -22.26
N LYS A 174 -9.86 18.42 -21.47
CA LYS A 174 -9.66 19.41 -20.40
C LYS A 174 -8.75 18.89 -19.29
N GLU A 175 -8.81 17.60 -18.96
CA GLU A 175 -7.91 16.97 -18.00
C GLU A 175 -6.46 16.90 -18.53
N TYR A 176 -6.29 16.52 -19.80
CA TYR A 176 -4.98 16.52 -20.44
C TYR A 176 -4.35 17.90 -20.48
N ARG A 177 -5.13 18.95 -20.78
CA ARG A 177 -4.64 20.35 -20.74
C ARG A 177 -4.13 20.74 -19.36
N ARG A 178 -4.85 20.41 -18.28
CA ARG A 178 -4.41 20.68 -16.91
C ARG A 178 -3.16 19.90 -16.52
N ASN A 179 -3.02 18.67 -16.99
CA ASN A 179 -1.82 17.89 -16.74
C ASN A 179 -0.61 18.44 -17.51
N ILE A 180 -0.81 18.94 -18.73
CA ILE A 180 0.24 19.63 -19.50
C ILE A 180 0.69 20.88 -18.75
N GLU A 181 -0.24 21.72 -18.29
CA GLU A 181 0.05 22.94 -17.52
C GLU A 181 0.89 22.64 -16.26
N ARG A 182 0.52 21.61 -15.48
CA ARG A 182 1.33 21.18 -14.33
C ARG A 182 2.73 20.69 -14.70
N LEU A 183 2.86 20.01 -15.83
CA LEU A 183 4.16 19.51 -16.29
C LEU A 183 5.05 20.67 -16.79
N GLU A 184 4.45 21.71 -17.37
CA GLU A 184 5.13 22.95 -17.74
C GLU A 184 5.61 23.69 -16.48
N ASP A 185 4.76 23.85 -15.46
CA ASP A 185 5.16 24.46 -14.17
C ASP A 185 6.35 23.71 -13.52
N MET A 186 6.32 22.38 -13.53
CA MET A 186 7.43 21.57 -13.01
C MET A 186 8.74 21.73 -13.81
N LEU A 187 8.63 21.91 -15.13
CA LEU A 187 9.78 22.13 -16.00
C LEU A 187 10.43 23.49 -15.73
N ASP A 188 9.62 24.52 -15.48
CA ASP A 188 10.10 25.85 -15.12
C ASP A 188 10.78 25.86 -13.74
N ASP A 189 10.23 25.15 -12.75
CA ASP A 189 10.87 24.96 -11.44
C ASP A 189 12.24 24.26 -11.56
N LEU A 190 12.35 23.24 -12.42
CA LEU A 190 13.61 22.54 -12.66
C LEU A 190 14.63 23.44 -13.37
N ARG A 191 14.20 24.27 -14.33
CA ARG A 191 15.08 25.26 -14.97
C ARG A 191 15.60 26.28 -13.97
N ARG A 192 14.72 26.82 -13.12
CA ARG A 192 15.12 27.77 -12.08
C ARG A 192 16.15 27.17 -11.11
N LYS A 193 15.96 25.91 -10.68
CA LYS A 193 16.96 25.20 -9.85
C LYS A 193 18.29 25.00 -10.57
N GLY A 194 18.27 24.74 -11.87
CA GLY A 194 19.48 24.65 -12.68
C GLY A 194 20.25 25.97 -12.75
N GLU A 195 19.55 27.09 -12.91
CA GLU A 195 20.14 28.44 -12.90
C GLU A 195 20.69 28.83 -11.52
N GLU A 196 20.01 28.44 -10.44
CA GLU A 196 20.50 28.63 -9.06
C GLU A 196 21.78 27.84 -8.81
N GLN A 197 21.87 26.59 -9.28
CA GLN A 197 23.09 25.78 -9.19
C GLN A 197 24.23 26.36 -10.03
N ALA A 198 23.95 26.82 -11.25
CA ALA A 198 24.95 27.48 -12.09
C ALA A 198 25.47 28.77 -11.44
N SER A 199 24.59 29.56 -10.83
CA SER A 199 24.95 30.79 -10.12
C SER A 199 25.79 30.50 -8.87
N GLN A 200 25.49 29.43 -8.11
CA GLN A 200 26.32 28.98 -6.99
C GLN A 200 27.71 28.53 -7.47
N GLN A 201 27.79 27.85 -8.60
CA GLN A 201 29.06 27.40 -9.19
C GLN A 201 29.89 28.58 -9.73
N GLU A 202 29.26 29.59 -10.31
CA GLU A 202 29.92 30.85 -10.70
C GLU A 202 30.39 31.67 -9.49
N MET A 203 29.60 31.71 -8.42
CA MET A 203 30.02 32.32 -7.15
C MET A 203 31.25 31.63 -6.57
N MET A 204 31.28 30.28 -6.59
CA MET A 204 32.45 29.50 -6.17
C MET A 204 33.69 29.86 -7.01
N ASN A 205 33.52 29.97 -8.33
CA ASN A 205 34.59 30.39 -9.25
C ASN A 205 35.03 31.86 -9.07
N GLN A 206 34.17 32.76 -8.60
CA GLN A 206 34.56 34.16 -8.30
C GLN A 206 35.33 34.31 -6.98
N THR A 207 35.06 33.46 -5.98
CA THR A 207 35.89 33.37 -4.75
C THR A 207 37.32 32.86 -4.99
N VAL A 208 37.63 32.38 -6.21
CA VAL A 208 38.97 31.90 -6.62
C VAL A 208 39.88 33.04 -7.11
N ILE A 209 39.41 34.29 -7.13
CA ILE A 209 40.26 35.46 -7.43
C ILE A 209 40.98 35.91 -6.13
N GLY A 210 41.98 35.14 -5.70
CA GLY A 210 42.83 35.54 -4.57
C GLY A 210 43.60 34.42 -3.87
N TYR A 211 43.26 33.15 -4.13
CA TYR A 211 43.95 32.00 -3.54
C TYR A 211 45.01 31.48 -4.52
N GLU A 212 46.21 31.18 -4.03
CA GLU A 212 47.20 30.50 -4.86
C GLU A 212 46.70 29.09 -5.20
N PRO A 213 47.03 28.54 -6.39
CA PRO A 213 46.56 27.22 -6.82
C PRO A 213 46.80 26.09 -5.80
N GLY A 214 47.80 26.22 -4.94
CA GLY A 214 48.09 25.29 -3.85
C GLY A 214 47.03 25.27 -2.74
N ASP A 215 46.48 26.42 -2.37
CA ASP A 215 45.49 26.52 -1.29
C ASP A 215 44.14 25.92 -1.70
N ILE A 216 43.80 26.02 -2.99
CA ILE A 216 42.59 25.43 -3.57
C ILE A 216 42.69 23.90 -3.58
N LEU A 217 43.88 23.37 -3.89
CA LEU A 217 44.15 21.94 -3.83
C LEU A 217 44.04 21.42 -2.39
N GLU A 218 44.61 22.13 -1.42
CA GLU A 218 44.55 21.74 -0.01
C GLU A 218 43.11 21.79 0.55
N MET A 219 42.32 22.80 0.19
CA MET A 219 40.91 22.86 0.59
C MET A 219 40.10 21.70 -0.02
N ARG A 220 40.33 21.40 -1.30
CA ARG A 220 39.64 20.29 -1.98
C ARG A 220 40.06 18.92 -1.44
N GLU A 221 41.32 18.76 -1.05
CA GLU A 221 41.82 17.57 -0.38
C GLU A 221 41.18 17.39 1.00
N LYS A 222 41.06 18.47 1.79
CA LYS A 222 40.34 18.46 3.08
C LYS A 222 38.86 18.11 2.92
N GLU A 223 38.19 18.68 1.92
CA GLU A 223 36.79 18.36 1.63
C GLU A 223 36.62 16.90 1.21
N MET A 224 37.51 16.38 0.37
CA MET A 224 37.50 14.97 -0.04
C MET A 224 37.70 14.03 1.14
N LEU A 225 38.64 14.37 2.04
CA LEU A 225 38.93 13.59 3.24
C LEU A 225 37.75 13.61 4.23
N GLN A 226 37.06 14.74 4.33
CA GLN A 226 35.84 14.87 5.14
C GLN A 226 34.70 14.02 4.59
N LEU A 227 34.50 14.01 3.26
CA LEU A 227 33.52 13.15 2.60
C LEU A 227 33.86 11.66 2.75
N GLU A 228 35.13 11.30 2.69
CA GLU A 228 35.58 9.91 2.93
C GLU A 228 35.29 9.46 4.36
N GLN A 229 35.50 10.34 5.35
CA GLN A 229 35.13 10.08 6.74
C GLN A 229 33.61 9.91 6.90
N GLU A 230 32.80 10.78 6.28
CA GLU A 230 31.34 10.69 6.35
C GLU A 230 30.81 9.39 5.71
N LEU A 231 31.38 8.97 4.57
CA LEU A 231 31.05 7.70 3.94
C LEU A 231 31.40 6.50 4.83
N MET A 232 32.53 6.56 5.54
CA MET A 232 32.93 5.51 6.49
C MET A 232 31.95 5.41 7.68
N GLU A 233 31.52 6.54 8.22
CA GLU A 233 30.51 6.59 9.30
C GLU A 233 29.16 6.05 8.85
N LEU A 234 28.72 6.38 7.63
CA LEU A 234 27.49 5.85 7.02
C LEU A 234 27.56 4.33 6.80
N ASP A 235 28.70 3.81 6.34
CA ASP A 235 28.87 2.36 6.16
C ASP A 235 28.81 1.63 7.51
N GLN A 236 29.46 2.19 8.55
CA GLN A 236 29.38 1.65 9.91
C GLN A 236 27.94 1.68 10.45
N GLN A 237 27.18 2.75 10.20
CA GLN A 237 25.76 2.82 10.57
C GLN A 237 24.92 1.78 9.83
N ASN A 238 25.17 1.56 8.55
CA ASN A 238 24.48 0.55 7.75
C ASN A 238 24.79 -0.88 8.22
N GLN A 239 26.05 -1.19 8.52
CA GLN A 239 26.44 -2.47 9.10
C GLN A 239 25.74 -2.69 10.46
N ASN A 240 25.72 -1.68 11.33
CA ASN A 240 25.00 -1.72 12.60
C ASN A 240 23.49 -1.96 12.42
N PHE A 241 22.88 -1.33 11.41
CA PHE A 241 21.47 -1.53 11.08
C PHE A 241 21.18 -2.97 10.63
N GLN A 242 22.03 -3.53 9.77
CA GLN A 242 21.88 -4.92 9.30
C GLN A 242 21.95 -5.91 10.47
N VAL A 243 22.95 -5.76 11.37
CA VAL A 243 23.08 -6.60 12.56
C VAL A 243 21.84 -6.49 13.46
N LYS A 244 21.33 -5.27 13.69
CA LYS A 244 20.10 -5.07 14.48
C LYS A 244 18.87 -5.74 13.85
N SER A 245 18.73 -5.66 12.52
CA SER A 245 17.64 -6.31 11.80
C SER A 245 17.73 -7.84 11.89
N GLU A 246 18.93 -8.40 11.85
CA GLU A 246 19.15 -9.85 11.98
C GLU A 246 18.82 -10.34 13.39
N ILE A 247 19.22 -9.60 14.43
CA ILE A 247 18.84 -9.90 15.82
C ILE A 247 17.32 -9.90 15.98
N LEU A 248 16.61 -8.89 15.48
CA LEU A 248 15.15 -8.84 15.56
C LEU A 248 14.49 -10.04 14.86
N ARG A 249 14.98 -10.41 13.68
CA ARG A 249 14.51 -11.60 12.97
C ARG A 249 14.71 -12.88 13.78
N SER A 250 15.86 -13.02 14.46
CA SER A 250 16.11 -14.18 15.34
C SER A 250 15.18 -14.22 16.56
N ILE A 251 14.84 -13.06 17.12
CA ILE A 251 13.90 -12.96 18.24
C ILE A 251 12.50 -13.38 17.79
N ASP A 252 12.02 -12.85 16.66
CA ASP A 252 10.69 -13.20 16.13
C ASP A 252 10.56 -14.70 15.85
N GLN A 253 11.62 -15.34 15.33
CA GLN A 253 11.69 -16.79 15.14
C GLN A 253 11.60 -17.54 16.47
N ALA A 254 12.29 -17.09 17.52
CA ALA A 254 12.26 -17.73 18.83
C ALA A 254 10.87 -17.66 19.50
N TYR A 255 10.09 -16.62 19.22
CA TYR A 255 8.73 -16.43 19.75
C TYR A 255 7.62 -17.00 18.85
N GLY A 256 7.96 -17.71 17.76
CA GLY A 256 6.98 -18.33 16.86
C GLY A 256 6.13 -17.33 16.07
N LEU A 257 6.61 -16.09 15.94
CA LEU A 257 6.00 -15.06 15.11
C LEU A 257 6.52 -15.27 13.67
N GLU A 258 5.92 -16.20 12.93
CA GLU A 258 6.27 -16.43 11.51
C GLU A 258 5.94 -15.19 10.65
N SER A 259 6.88 -14.26 10.54
CA SER A 259 6.82 -13.14 9.62
C SER A 259 7.68 -13.48 8.39
N ASN A 260 7.01 -13.87 7.30
CA ASN A 260 7.67 -14.38 6.11
C ASN A 260 8.16 -13.31 5.12
N ASP A 261 8.07 -12.00 5.42
CA ASP A 261 8.62 -10.92 4.58
C ASP A 261 8.43 -9.54 5.24
N VAL A 262 9.01 -9.30 6.41
CA VAL A 262 8.97 -7.97 7.03
C VAL A 262 10.28 -7.25 6.76
N ASN A 263 10.27 -6.38 5.75
CA ASN A 263 11.27 -5.32 5.61
C ASN A 263 11.01 -4.30 6.72
N TYR A 264 11.72 -4.43 7.83
CA TYR A 264 11.67 -3.47 8.93
C TYR A 264 12.24 -2.12 8.48
N THR A 265 11.50 -1.04 8.72
CA THR A 265 12.05 0.33 8.58
C THR A 265 12.97 0.66 9.76
N VAL A 266 13.86 1.64 9.59
CA VAL A 266 14.78 2.10 10.66
C VAL A 266 14.03 2.47 11.94
N GLU A 267 12.90 3.17 11.80
CA GLU A 267 12.05 3.55 12.93
C GLU A 267 11.42 2.35 13.64
N GLN A 268 11.01 1.32 12.88
CA GLN A 268 10.46 0.10 13.46
C GLN A 268 11.51 -0.66 14.26
N VAL A 269 12.73 -0.81 13.71
CA VAL A 269 13.85 -1.45 14.40
C VAL A 269 14.15 -0.74 15.72
N GLN A 270 14.20 0.59 15.72
CA GLN A 270 14.46 1.38 16.93
C GLN A 270 13.36 1.19 17.98
N LYS A 271 12.09 1.25 17.57
CA LYS A 271 10.94 1.07 18.46
C LYS A 271 10.89 -0.33 19.07
N TYR A 272 11.21 -1.37 18.29
CA TYR A 272 11.28 -2.73 18.81
C TYR A 272 12.44 -2.91 19.78
N LEU A 273 13.61 -2.32 19.50
CA LEU A 273 14.75 -2.35 20.41
C LEU A 273 14.44 -1.70 21.75
N GLU A 274 13.81 -0.52 21.76
CA GLU A 274 13.40 0.15 22.99
C GLU A 274 12.43 -0.70 23.80
N LYS A 275 11.44 -1.30 23.13
CA LYS A 275 10.50 -2.22 23.78
C LYS A 275 11.20 -3.42 24.42
N TYR A 276 12.12 -4.08 23.71
CA TYR A 276 12.84 -5.23 24.25
C TYR A 276 13.80 -4.85 25.38
N GLN A 277 14.42 -3.67 25.31
CA GLN A 277 15.24 -3.14 26.41
C GLN A 277 14.40 -2.87 27.65
N GLU A 278 13.20 -2.32 27.50
CA GLU A 278 12.27 -2.09 28.62
C GLU A 278 11.81 -3.41 29.23
N MET A 279 11.44 -4.40 28.41
CA MET A 279 11.10 -5.75 28.87
C MET A 279 12.28 -6.41 29.61
N SER A 280 13.51 -6.26 29.11
CA SER A 280 14.70 -6.79 29.77
C SER A 280 14.95 -6.13 31.13
N LYS A 281 14.78 -4.81 31.24
CA LYS A 281 14.89 -4.09 32.53
C LYS A 281 13.81 -4.52 33.51
N GLN A 282 12.58 -4.71 33.04
CA GLN A 282 11.49 -5.20 33.88
C GLN A 282 11.76 -6.61 34.40
N ALA A 283 12.21 -7.53 33.53
CA ALA A 283 12.56 -8.89 33.92
C ALA A 283 13.71 -8.92 34.96
N GLN A 284 14.72 -8.05 34.81
CA GLN A 284 15.79 -7.91 35.81
C GLN A 284 15.28 -7.40 37.15
N ASN A 285 14.41 -6.40 37.15
CA ASN A 285 13.79 -5.89 38.38
C ASN A 285 12.93 -6.94 39.08
N ASP A 286 12.18 -7.74 38.32
CA ASP A 286 11.37 -8.82 38.87
C ASP A 286 12.25 -9.94 39.43
N LEU A 287 13.39 -10.24 38.79
CA LEU A 287 14.38 -11.17 39.31
C LEU A 287 14.97 -10.68 40.64
N PHE A 288 15.31 -9.39 40.73
CA PHE A 288 15.83 -8.77 41.96
C PHE A 288 14.81 -8.83 43.10
N LYS A 289 13.55 -8.48 42.83
CA LYS A 289 12.46 -8.60 43.83
C LYS A 289 12.25 -10.03 44.30
N ASN A 290 12.28 -10.99 43.37
CA ASN A 290 12.13 -12.40 43.70
C ASN A 290 13.32 -12.91 44.52
N GLN A 291 14.53 -12.41 44.25
CA GLN A 291 15.71 -12.70 45.05
C GLN A 291 15.57 -12.13 46.48
N ASP A 292 15.12 -10.88 46.64
CA ASP A 292 14.85 -10.29 47.95
C ASP A 292 13.80 -11.10 48.74
N ILE A 293 12.74 -11.57 48.06
CA ILE A 293 11.71 -12.43 48.66
C ILE A 293 12.31 -13.77 49.08
N LEU A 294 13.15 -14.39 48.24
CA LEU A 294 13.83 -15.63 48.57
C LEU A 294 14.79 -15.44 49.76
N GLU A 295 15.61 -14.40 49.75
CA GLU A 295 16.53 -14.08 50.84
C GLU A 295 15.75 -13.83 52.14
N HIS A 296 14.61 -13.14 52.11
CA HIS A 296 13.75 -13.00 53.28
C HIS A 296 13.13 -14.34 53.74
N LEU A 297 12.68 -15.20 52.81
CA LEU A 297 12.12 -16.52 53.15
C LEU A 297 13.16 -17.44 53.81
N TYR A 298 14.43 -17.28 53.45
CA TYR A 298 15.57 -18.04 53.96
C TYR A 298 16.38 -17.30 55.05
N SER A 299 16.02 -16.08 55.43
CA SER A 299 16.72 -15.37 56.50
C SER A 299 16.35 -15.94 57.87
N PHE A 300 17.35 -16.03 58.75
CA PHE A 300 17.17 -16.50 60.14
C PHE A 300 16.22 -15.59 60.94
N ASP A 301 16.10 -14.31 60.55
CA ASP A 301 15.17 -13.33 61.14
C ASP A 301 13.69 -13.75 61.06
N ARG A 302 13.33 -14.66 60.15
CA ARG A 302 11.96 -15.18 60.04
C ARG A 302 11.55 -16.04 61.24
N PHE A 303 12.50 -16.55 62.02
CA PHE A 303 12.24 -17.42 63.17
C PHE A 303 12.25 -16.68 64.52
N ASP A 304 12.48 -15.36 64.55
CA ASP A 304 12.64 -14.58 65.77
C ASP A 304 11.32 -14.02 66.36
N TYR A 305 10.21 -14.72 66.14
CA TYR A 305 8.96 -14.49 66.88
C TYR A 305 8.40 -15.80 67.43
N GLN A 306 8.98 -16.22 68.55
CA GLN A 306 8.24 -16.45 69.79
C GLN A 306 9.25 -16.82 70.89
N THR A 307 9.86 -15.80 71.48
CA THR A 307 10.29 -15.87 72.87
C THR A 307 9.06 -16.14 73.73
N LEU A 308 9.07 -17.34 74.32
CA LEU A 308 8.39 -17.73 75.55
C LEU A 308 8.60 -16.70 76.68
#